data_AF-A0AAV7AKP5-F1
#
_entry.id   AF-A0AAV7AKP5-F1
#
_cell.length_a   1.000
_cell.length_b   1.000
_cell.length_c   1.000
_cell.angle_alpha   90.00
_cell.angle_beta   90.00
_cell.angle_gamma   90.00
#
_symmetry.space_group_name_H-M   'P 1'
#
loop_
_entity.id
_entity.type
_entity.pdbx_description
1 polymer ?
#
loop_
_entity_poly.entity_id
_entity_poly.type
_entity_poly.pdbx_seq_one_letter_code
_entity_poly.pdbx_strand_id
1 'polypeptide(L)'
;METRTATPQPPGRKMATPTVTQMNAEFVTQLAKSYWAPHSKKKLPFDYKVIEDVYIKEMLKSRFAIRKIMLLEFSQYLENYLWLNYAPEVSSKAYLMSICCMVNEKFRENVPAWETFKKKPEHFPHFFKCIREASVAEESGNDFSLHERTILLLFLDHCFNSLELI
;
A
#
# COMPACT_ATOMS: atom_id res chain seq x y z
N MET A 1 5.09 -52.93 -47.54
CA MET A 1 6.11 -52.07 -46.91
C MET A 1 5.40 -50.84 -46.38
N GLU A 2 5.72 -50.53 -45.14
CA GLU A 2 4.89 -49.80 -44.17
C GLU A 2 4.74 -48.30 -44.41
N THR A 3 3.60 -47.82 -43.88
CA THR A 3 3.17 -46.45 -43.64
C THR A 3 4.19 -45.59 -42.88
N ARG A 4 4.37 -44.32 -43.28
CA ARG A 4 4.94 -43.26 -42.44
C ARG A 4 3.97 -42.08 -42.36
N THR A 5 3.10 -42.14 -41.36
CA THR A 5 2.33 -41.01 -40.83
C THR A 5 3.29 -40.02 -40.13
N ALA A 6 3.36 -38.78 -40.61
CA ALA A 6 4.02 -37.69 -39.90
C ALA A 6 3.08 -37.13 -38.83
N THR A 7 3.41 -37.35 -37.56
CA THR A 7 2.76 -36.72 -36.39
C THR A 7 3.09 -35.22 -36.32
N PRO A 8 2.12 -34.33 -36.08
CA PRO A 8 2.41 -32.93 -35.76
C PRO A 8 2.91 -32.80 -34.31
N GLN A 9 4.06 -32.15 -34.12
CA GLN A 9 4.58 -31.78 -32.79
C GLN A 9 3.67 -30.73 -32.12
N PRO A 10 3.46 -30.79 -30.79
CA PRO A 10 2.69 -29.78 -30.08
C PRO A 10 3.43 -28.43 -30.05
N PRO A 11 2.72 -27.29 -30.13
CA PRO A 11 3.37 -25.98 -30.06
C PRO A 11 4.05 -25.81 -28.70
N GLY A 12 5.36 -25.59 -28.75
CA GLY A 12 6.19 -25.30 -27.60
C GLY A 12 5.56 -24.20 -26.76
N ARG A 13 5.25 -24.56 -25.50
CA ARG A 13 4.81 -23.64 -24.46
C ARG A 13 5.91 -22.60 -24.28
N LYS A 14 5.77 -21.44 -24.95
CA LYS A 14 6.58 -20.26 -24.67
C LYS A 14 6.37 -19.97 -23.19
N MET A 15 7.34 -20.32 -22.36
CA MET A 15 7.41 -19.83 -20.99
C MET A 15 7.59 -18.33 -21.13
N ALA A 16 6.46 -17.61 -21.11
CA ALA A 16 6.44 -16.18 -21.08
C ALA A 16 7.24 -15.78 -19.84
N THR A 17 8.39 -15.16 -20.05
CA THR A 17 9.17 -14.53 -19.00
C THR A 17 8.19 -13.65 -18.23
N PRO A 18 7.98 -13.88 -16.93
CA PRO A 18 6.98 -13.15 -16.18
C PRO A 18 7.31 -11.67 -16.33
N THR A 19 6.37 -10.90 -16.85
CA THR A 19 6.60 -9.46 -17.04
C THR A 19 6.84 -8.86 -15.66
N VAL A 20 7.72 -7.87 -15.53
CA VAL A 20 8.05 -7.22 -14.25
C VAL A 20 6.78 -6.84 -13.47
N THR A 21 5.71 -6.49 -14.17
CA THR A 21 4.37 -6.21 -13.63
C THR A 21 3.71 -7.41 -12.94
N GLN A 22 3.83 -8.62 -13.52
CA GLN A 22 3.33 -9.88 -12.92
C GLN A 22 4.15 -10.24 -11.67
N MET A 23 5.48 -10.11 -11.75
CA MET A 23 6.38 -10.37 -10.62
C MET A 23 6.09 -9.45 -9.43
N ASN A 24 5.86 -8.16 -9.69
CA ASN A 24 5.60 -7.21 -8.60
C ASN A 24 4.18 -7.39 -8.02
N ALA A 25 3.18 -7.81 -8.82
CA ALA A 25 1.87 -8.19 -8.29
C ALA A 25 1.99 -9.40 -7.34
N GLU A 26 2.92 -10.31 -7.65
CA GLU A 26 3.30 -11.41 -6.78
C GLU A 26 3.90 -10.94 -5.45
N PHE A 27 4.80 -9.95 -5.46
CA PHE A 27 5.45 -9.45 -4.23
C PHE A 27 4.44 -8.95 -3.19
N VAL A 28 3.56 -8.00 -3.56
CA VAL A 28 2.53 -7.47 -2.65
C VAL A 28 1.59 -8.57 -2.18
N THR A 29 1.18 -9.46 -3.09
CA THR A 29 0.28 -10.57 -2.76
C THR A 29 0.93 -11.57 -1.79
N GLN A 30 2.22 -11.86 -1.96
CA GLN A 30 2.98 -12.74 -1.06
C GLN A 30 3.18 -12.11 0.32
N LEU A 31 3.51 -10.81 0.37
CA LEU A 31 3.60 -10.06 1.62
C LEU A 31 2.26 -10.07 2.36
N ALA A 32 1.18 -9.74 1.65
CA ALA A 32 -0.16 -9.73 2.23
C ALA A 32 -0.51 -11.09 2.83
N LYS A 33 -0.31 -12.18 2.10
CA LYS A 33 -0.54 -13.55 2.60
C LYS A 33 0.27 -13.87 3.85
N SER A 34 1.48 -13.34 3.96
CA SER A 34 2.38 -13.64 5.07
C SER A 34 2.08 -12.84 6.34
N TYR A 35 1.60 -11.60 6.20
CA TYR A 35 1.51 -10.66 7.33
C TYR A 35 0.08 -10.24 7.70
N TRP A 36 -0.80 -9.90 6.75
CA TRP A 36 -2.06 -9.22 7.09
C TRP A 36 -3.33 -9.76 6.42
N ALA A 37 -3.22 -10.52 5.33
CA ALA A 37 -4.37 -10.97 4.55
C ALA A 37 -5.40 -11.73 5.42
N PRO A 38 -6.71 -11.48 5.22
CA PRO A 38 -7.76 -11.97 6.11
C PRO A 38 -7.88 -13.49 6.14
N HIS A 39 -7.53 -14.17 5.03
CA HIS A 39 -7.63 -15.63 4.90
C HIS A 39 -6.35 -16.39 5.28
N SER A 40 -5.34 -15.71 5.84
CA SER A 40 -4.09 -16.38 6.23
C SER A 40 -4.19 -17.03 7.61
N LYS A 41 -3.97 -18.36 7.66
CA LYS A 41 -4.07 -19.17 8.89
C LYS A 41 -2.89 -18.99 9.85
N LYS A 42 -1.75 -18.48 9.37
CA LYS A 42 -0.55 -18.17 10.17
C LYS A 42 0.03 -16.87 9.67
N LYS A 43 -0.21 -15.78 10.42
CA LYS A 43 0.37 -14.46 10.16
C LYS A 43 1.68 -14.33 10.92
N LEU A 44 2.70 -13.79 10.26
CA LEU A 44 3.93 -13.37 10.92
C LEU A 44 3.66 -12.20 11.87
N PRO A 45 4.47 -12.02 12.92
CA PRO A 45 4.38 -10.84 13.78
C PRO A 45 4.61 -9.55 12.99
N PHE A 46 4.14 -8.44 13.54
CA PHE A 46 4.36 -7.12 12.96
C PHE A 46 5.86 -6.82 12.82
N ASP A 47 6.25 -6.31 11.65
CA ASP A 47 7.60 -5.88 11.37
C ASP A 47 7.55 -4.54 10.64
N TYR A 48 8.14 -3.50 11.25
CA TYR A 48 8.17 -2.16 10.70
C TYR A 48 8.88 -2.09 9.33
N LYS A 49 9.84 -2.99 9.09
CA LYS A 49 10.60 -3.04 7.83
C LYS A 49 9.72 -3.39 6.64
N VAL A 50 8.62 -4.11 6.86
CA VAL A 50 7.66 -4.46 5.81
C VAL A 50 7.03 -3.20 5.24
N ILE A 51 6.72 -2.21 6.09
CA ILE A 51 6.14 -0.93 5.66
C ILE A 51 7.17 -0.13 4.86
N GLU A 52 8.41 -0.07 5.34
CA GLU A 52 9.51 0.59 4.62
C GLU A 52 9.77 -0.05 3.26
N ASP A 53 9.79 -1.39 3.20
CA ASP A 53 9.97 -2.16 1.98
C ASP A 53 8.84 -1.92 0.98
N VAL A 54 7.58 -1.97 1.43
CA VAL A 54 6.42 -1.67 0.57
C VAL A 54 6.52 -0.25 0.05
N TYR A 55 6.84 0.72 0.91
CA TYR A 55 6.93 2.11 0.49
C TYR A 55 8.09 2.34 -0.50
N ILE A 56 9.30 1.85 -0.23
CA ILE A 56 10.46 2.05 -1.11
C ILE A 56 10.33 1.24 -2.41
N LYS A 57 10.02 -0.06 -2.31
CA LYS A 57 10.07 -0.99 -3.44
C LYS A 57 8.79 -0.96 -4.28
N GLU A 58 7.64 -0.69 -3.68
CA GLU A 58 6.35 -0.68 -4.39
C GLU A 58 5.84 0.74 -4.64
N MET A 59 5.87 1.65 -3.68
CA MET A 59 5.33 3.01 -3.88
C MET A 59 6.34 3.92 -4.60
N LEU A 60 7.51 4.18 -4.03
CA LEU A 60 8.51 5.10 -4.59
C LEU A 60 9.05 4.61 -5.94
N LYS A 61 9.47 3.35 -6.02
CA LYS A 61 10.03 2.78 -7.26
C LYS A 61 9.02 2.78 -8.42
N SER A 62 7.74 2.63 -8.14
CA SER A 62 6.68 2.68 -9.17
C SER A 62 6.13 4.09 -9.40
N ARG A 63 6.63 5.10 -8.69
CA ARG A 63 6.09 6.48 -8.67
C ARG A 63 4.60 6.51 -8.32
N PHE A 64 4.23 5.79 -7.26
CA PHE A 64 2.86 5.69 -6.74
C PHE A 64 1.87 5.21 -7.81
N ALA A 65 2.26 4.19 -8.58
CA ALA A 65 1.41 3.64 -9.63
C ALA A 65 0.07 3.17 -9.06
N ILE A 66 -1.02 3.64 -9.65
CA ILE A 66 -2.38 3.45 -9.12
C ILE A 66 -2.73 1.98 -8.86
N ARG A 67 -2.34 1.09 -9.78
CA ARG A 67 -2.58 -0.36 -9.66
C ARG A 67 -1.91 -0.98 -8.42
N LYS A 68 -0.80 -0.40 -7.94
CA LYS A 68 -0.11 -0.86 -6.74
C LYS A 68 -0.84 -0.46 -5.48
N ILE A 69 -1.28 0.79 -5.43
CA ILE A 69 -2.10 1.31 -4.34
C ILE A 69 -3.42 0.54 -4.24
N MET A 70 -4.10 0.31 -5.38
CA MET A 70 -5.30 -0.54 -5.46
C MET A 70 -5.08 -1.95 -4.89
N LEU A 71 -3.96 -2.60 -5.25
CA LEU A 71 -3.69 -3.96 -4.77
C LEU A 71 -3.44 -4.01 -3.26
N LEU A 72 -2.77 -3.00 -2.71
CA LEU A 72 -2.56 -2.85 -1.27
C LEU A 72 -3.89 -2.61 -0.54
N GLU A 73 -4.74 -1.73 -1.07
CA GLU A 73 -6.07 -1.46 -0.51
C GLU A 73 -6.94 -2.72 -0.54
N PHE A 74 -7.01 -3.41 -1.68
CA PHE A 74 -7.78 -4.65 -1.82
C PHE A 74 -7.32 -5.75 -0.85
N SER A 75 -6.03 -5.75 -0.49
CA SER A 75 -5.47 -6.67 0.50
C SER A 75 -5.78 -6.31 1.96
N GLN A 76 -6.51 -5.21 2.20
CA GLN A 76 -6.83 -4.63 3.51
C GLN A 76 -5.57 -4.22 4.30
N TYR A 77 -4.63 -3.58 3.61
CA TYR A 77 -3.35 -3.17 4.19
C TYR A 77 -3.53 -2.14 5.32
N LEU A 78 -4.50 -1.22 5.19
CA LEU A 78 -4.78 -0.20 6.20
C LEU A 78 -5.33 -0.81 7.49
N GLU A 79 -6.33 -1.69 7.36
CA GLU A 79 -7.11 -2.23 8.47
C GLU A 79 -6.35 -3.30 9.24
N ASN A 80 -5.68 -4.20 8.51
CA ASN A 80 -5.11 -5.40 9.10
C ASN A 80 -3.60 -5.27 9.38
N TYR A 81 -2.93 -4.23 8.88
CA TYR A 81 -1.50 -4.05 9.08
C TYR A 81 -1.11 -2.66 9.58
N LEU A 82 -1.46 -1.60 8.86
CA LEU A 82 -1.03 -0.24 9.21
C LEU A 82 -1.70 0.24 10.50
N TRP A 83 -3.01 0.50 10.50
CA TRP A 83 -3.63 1.19 11.63
C TRP A 83 -3.66 0.32 12.89
N LEU A 84 -3.83 -0.99 12.75
CA LEU A 84 -3.84 -1.94 13.87
C LEU A 84 -2.53 -1.87 14.69
N ASN A 85 -1.39 -1.76 14.00
CA ASN A 85 -0.05 -1.74 14.59
C ASN A 85 0.54 -0.33 14.70
N TYR A 86 -0.25 0.71 14.41
CA TYR A 86 0.25 2.08 14.51
C TYR A 86 0.42 2.47 15.98
N ALA A 87 1.58 3.05 16.27
CA ALA A 87 1.94 3.67 17.54
C ALA A 87 2.94 4.81 17.27
N PRO A 88 2.99 5.86 18.10
CA PRO A 88 3.91 6.99 17.94
C PRO A 88 5.38 6.58 17.77
N GLU A 89 5.81 5.51 18.43
CA GLU A 89 7.19 5.02 18.48
C GLU A 89 7.65 4.40 17.15
N VAL A 90 6.72 3.89 16.36
CA VAL A 90 6.99 3.27 15.04
C VAL A 90 6.66 4.22 13.89
N SER A 91 6.23 5.45 14.20
CA SER A 91 5.86 6.46 13.21
C SER A 91 7.07 6.84 12.36
N SER A 92 6.97 6.67 11.04
CA SER A 92 8.02 7.00 10.08
C SER A 92 7.42 7.62 8.82
N LYS A 93 8.25 8.28 8.00
CA LYS A 93 7.83 8.83 6.70
C LYS A 93 7.09 7.78 5.86
N ALA A 94 7.64 6.58 5.76
CA ALA A 94 7.05 5.46 5.02
C ALA A 94 5.67 5.07 5.57
N TYR A 95 5.52 5.07 6.89
CA TYR A 95 4.27 4.75 7.57
C TYR A 95 3.19 5.80 7.29
N LEU A 96 3.54 7.08 7.49
CA LEU A 96 2.64 8.20 7.28
C LEU A 96 2.15 8.24 5.83
N MET A 97 3.08 8.17 4.88
CA MET A 97 2.75 8.12 3.46
C MET A 97 1.90 6.92 3.08
N SER A 98 2.20 5.75 3.63
CA SER A 98 1.42 4.54 3.36
C SER A 98 -0.03 4.68 3.82
N ILE A 99 -0.26 5.23 5.01
CA ILE A 99 -1.62 5.48 5.52
C ILE A 99 -2.34 6.50 4.63
N CYS A 100 -1.71 7.64 4.30
CA CYS A 100 -2.32 8.64 3.43
C CYS A 100 -2.68 8.06 2.05
N CYS A 101 -1.80 7.27 1.44
CA CYS A 101 -2.10 6.59 0.19
C CYS A 101 -3.33 5.69 0.28
N MET A 102 -3.46 4.89 1.35
CA MET A 102 -4.60 3.99 1.51
C MET A 102 -5.91 4.77 1.74
N VAL A 103 -5.87 5.86 2.51
CA VAL A 103 -7.07 6.69 2.72
C VAL A 103 -7.50 7.36 1.42
N ASN A 104 -6.56 7.99 0.71
CA ASN A 104 -6.85 8.64 -0.57
C ASN A 104 -7.41 7.64 -1.61
N GLU A 105 -6.89 6.41 -1.60
CA GLU A 105 -7.40 5.33 -2.44
C GLU A 105 -8.86 4.98 -2.10
N LYS A 106 -9.17 4.85 -0.81
CA LYS A 106 -10.54 4.56 -0.35
C LYS A 106 -11.52 5.65 -0.75
N PHE A 107 -11.11 6.92 -0.65
CA PHE A 107 -11.91 8.04 -1.16
C PHE A 107 -12.10 7.96 -2.68
N ARG A 108 -11.06 7.60 -3.45
CA ARG A 108 -11.17 7.44 -4.91
C ARG A 108 -12.17 6.33 -5.29
N GLU A 109 -12.20 5.24 -4.53
CA GLU A 109 -13.13 4.12 -4.75
C GLU A 109 -14.51 4.34 -4.09
N ASN A 110 -14.74 5.50 -3.45
CA ASN A 110 -15.98 5.83 -2.72
C ASN A 110 -16.34 4.80 -1.62
N VAL A 111 -15.32 4.23 -0.96
CA VAL A 111 -15.52 3.31 0.18
C VAL A 111 -15.23 4.00 1.51
N PRO A 112 -15.82 3.56 2.63
CA PRO A 112 -15.62 4.19 3.93
C PRO A 112 -14.14 4.15 4.38
N ALA A 113 -13.49 5.31 4.44
CA ALA A 113 -12.09 5.42 4.84
C ALA A 113 -11.87 5.51 6.36
N TRP A 114 -12.84 6.07 7.09
CA TRP A 114 -12.66 6.45 8.50
C TRP A 114 -12.96 5.35 9.52
N GLU A 115 -13.62 4.27 9.10
CA GLU A 115 -14.08 3.20 10.01
C GLU A 115 -12.92 2.55 10.78
N THR A 116 -11.75 2.43 10.15
CA THR A 116 -10.54 1.88 10.77
C THR A 116 -10.04 2.77 11.90
N PHE A 117 -10.07 4.08 11.70
CA PHE A 117 -9.61 5.07 12.68
C PHE A 117 -10.57 5.17 13.86
N LYS A 118 -11.89 5.08 13.61
CA LYS A 118 -12.92 5.04 14.68
C LYS A 118 -12.76 3.85 15.61
N LYS A 119 -12.31 2.70 15.11
CA LYS A 119 -12.06 1.50 15.93
C LYS A 119 -10.91 1.67 16.92
N LYS A 120 -9.90 2.48 16.58
CA LYS A 120 -8.73 2.76 17.42
C LYS A 120 -8.34 4.24 17.30
N PRO A 121 -9.06 5.16 17.96
CA PRO A 121 -8.86 6.60 17.78
C PRO A 121 -7.64 7.14 18.54
N GLU A 122 -7.10 6.38 19.49
CA GLU A 122 -6.09 6.82 20.47
C GLU A 122 -4.87 7.50 19.85
N HIS A 123 -4.38 7.00 18.70
CA HIS A 123 -3.18 7.51 18.06
C HIS A 123 -3.47 8.46 16.88
N PHE A 124 -4.74 8.68 16.54
CA PHE A 124 -5.13 9.57 15.44
C PHE A 124 -4.68 11.02 15.65
N PRO A 125 -4.80 11.63 16.85
CA PRO A 125 -4.32 12.99 17.07
C PRO A 125 -2.82 13.13 16.83
N HIS A 126 -2.03 12.12 17.23
CA HIS A 126 -0.59 12.11 17.00
C HIS A 126 -0.27 11.98 15.50
N PHE A 127 -0.93 11.03 14.82
CA PHE A 127 -0.81 10.86 13.37
C PHE A 127 -1.12 12.16 12.61
N PHE A 128 -2.25 12.79 12.92
CA PHE A 128 -2.68 14.02 12.27
C PHE A 128 -1.70 15.18 12.51
N LYS A 129 -1.17 15.29 13.73
CA LYS A 129 -0.11 16.26 14.04
C LYS A 129 1.13 16.05 13.16
N CYS A 130 1.59 14.80 13.02
CA CYS A 130 2.73 14.48 12.16
C CYS A 130 2.47 14.80 10.68
N ILE A 131 1.27 14.52 10.16
CA ILE A 131 0.89 14.87 8.78
C ILE A 131 0.91 16.38 8.56
N ARG A 132 0.36 17.15 9.50
CA ARG A 132 0.38 18.60 9.43
C ARG A 132 1.82 19.14 9.44
N GLU A 133 2.66 18.65 10.35
CA GLU A 133 4.08 19.03 10.41
C GLU A 133 4.82 18.67 9.11
N ALA A 134 4.56 17.48 8.57
CA ALA A 134 5.08 17.04 7.28
C ALA A 134 4.63 17.92 6.10
N SER A 135 3.41 18.45 6.13
CA SER A 135 2.89 19.32 5.06
C SER A 135 3.51 20.72 5.05
N VAL A 136 3.99 21.20 6.21
CA VAL A 136 4.54 22.55 6.39
C VAL A 136 6.07 22.56 6.36
N ALA A 137 6.73 21.40 6.49
CA ALA A 137 8.19 21.29 6.49
C ALA A 137 8.82 21.96 5.24
N GLU A 138 9.76 22.88 5.47
CA GLU A 138 10.53 23.58 4.44
C GLU A 138 11.63 22.69 3.87
N GLU A 139 11.76 22.69 2.53
CA GLU A 139 12.66 21.86 1.69
C GLU A 139 14.11 21.76 2.20
N SER A 140 14.34 20.90 3.20
CA SER A 140 15.61 20.67 3.86
C SER A 140 16.11 19.27 3.57
N GLY A 141 16.45 18.97 2.31
CA GLY A 141 17.31 17.85 1.87
C GLY A 141 16.84 16.40 2.11
N ASN A 142 16.02 16.13 3.11
CA ASN A 142 15.49 14.81 3.51
C ASN A 142 13.96 14.76 3.42
N ASP A 143 13.40 15.69 2.65
CA ASP A 143 11.99 16.04 2.69
C ASP A 143 11.07 15.22 1.78
N PHE A 144 9.77 15.39 2.02
CA PHE A 144 8.72 14.93 1.13
C PHE A 144 8.89 15.57 -0.25
N SER A 145 9.00 14.72 -1.27
CA SER A 145 8.98 15.14 -2.67
C SER A 145 7.65 15.82 -3.02
N LEU A 146 7.63 16.59 -4.10
CA LEU A 146 6.43 17.31 -4.53
C LEU A 146 5.21 16.38 -4.67
N HIS A 147 5.41 15.17 -5.21
CA HIS A 147 4.34 14.19 -5.36
C HIS A 147 3.81 13.70 -4.00
N GLU A 148 4.70 13.49 -3.02
CA GLU A 148 4.31 13.10 -1.67
C GLU A 148 3.54 14.24 -0.97
N ARG A 149 3.97 15.49 -1.17
CA ARG A 149 3.22 16.66 -0.70
C ARG A 149 1.81 16.69 -1.29
N THR A 150 1.64 16.37 -2.58
CA THR A 150 0.30 16.25 -3.18
C THR A 150 -0.56 15.19 -2.50
N ILE A 151 0.02 14.03 -2.16
CA ILE A 151 -0.69 12.96 -1.44
C ILE A 151 -1.09 13.43 -0.03
N LEU A 152 -0.21 14.12 0.68
CA LEU A 152 -0.50 14.69 2.00
C LEU A 152 -1.61 15.74 1.93
N LEU A 153 -1.56 16.64 0.94
CA LEU A 153 -2.58 17.66 0.75
C LEU A 153 -3.94 17.06 0.38
N LEU A 154 -3.98 16.03 -0.47
CA LEU A 154 -5.21 15.30 -0.78
C LEU A 154 -5.79 14.62 0.46
N PHE A 155 -4.94 14.04 1.30
CA PHE A 155 -5.38 13.46 2.56
C PHE A 155 -5.97 14.54 3.51
N LEU A 156 -5.33 15.70 3.59
CA LEU A 156 -5.83 16.82 4.39
C LEU A 156 -7.16 17.37 3.86
N ASP A 157 -7.31 17.48 2.53
CA ASP A 157 -8.58 17.84 1.91
C ASP A 157 -9.70 16.87 2.31
N HIS A 158 -9.44 15.56 2.26
CA HIS A 158 -10.38 14.56 2.74
C HIS A 158 -10.70 14.69 4.23
N CYS A 159 -9.73 15.08 5.06
CA CYS A 159 -9.98 15.36 6.48
C CYS A 159 -10.91 16.56 6.67
N PHE A 160 -10.66 17.68 5.98
CA PHE A 160 -11.50 18.87 6.05
C PHE A 160 -12.91 18.63 5.50
N ASN A 161 -13.05 17.78 4.49
CA ASN A 161 -14.36 17.37 3.95
C ASN A 161 -15.10 16.35 4.84
N SER A 162 -14.46 15.83 5.88
CA SER A 162 -15.01 14.81 6.78
C SER A 162 -15.04 15.23 8.24
N LEU A 163 -15.08 16.53 8.54
CA LEU A 163 -15.07 17.05 9.92
C LEU A 163 -16.20 16.53 10.81
N GLU A 164 -17.30 16.04 10.23
CA GLU A 164 -18.39 15.39 10.98
C GLU A 164 -17.99 14.01 11.52
N LEU A 165 -16.91 13.42 11.02
CA LEU A 165 -16.47 12.05 11.30
C LEU A 165 -15.12 11.96 12.02
N ILE A 166 -14.38 13.07 12.13
CA ILE A 166 -13.01 13.18 12.65
C ILE A 166 -12.99 13.99 13.93
#